data_AF-A0A2I0SUP0-F1
#
_entry.id   AF-A0A2I0SUP0-F1
#
_cell.length_a   1.000
_cell.length_b   1.000
_cell.length_c   1.000
_cell.angle_alpha   90.00
_cell.angle_beta   90.00
_cell.angle_gamma   90.00
#
_symmetry.space_group_name_H-M   'P 1'
#
loop_
_entity.id
_entity.type
_entity.pdbx_description
1 polymer ?
#
loop_
_entity_poly.entity_id
_entity_poly.type
_entity_poly.pdbx_seq_one_letter_code
_entity_poly.pdbx_strand_id
1 'polypeptide(L)'
;MGVGLVAENGTRYSAVWGHSFDHYGLEIFREPMSSRLTMIGQPGGTPAVEVTGHPSWSRLVGVPLLGADILWSESVDGLRIPVAVELRAPAATAWLVVGRPVEWPPDGRFYLATDDVMAVFTHEFAGAVGLPPGSGRTDREE
;
A
#
# COMPACT_ATOMS: atom_id res chain seq x y z
N MET A 1 -7.29 3.92 -6.47
CA MET A 1 -6.44 2.73 -6.22
C MET A 1 -6.68 2.19 -4.83
N GLY A 2 -6.34 0.94 -4.50
CA GLY A 2 -6.50 0.52 -3.10
C GLY A 2 -6.04 -0.88 -2.76
N VAL A 3 -6.13 -1.21 -1.47
CA VAL A 3 -5.96 -2.57 -0.94
C VAL A 3 -7.28 -3.13 -0.42
N GLY A 4 -7.55 -4.41 -0.72
CA GLY A 4 -8.62 -5.18 -0.09
C GLY A 4 -8.10 -5.88 1.16
N LEU A 5 -8.85 -5.81 2.26
CA LEU A 5 -8.50 -6.44 3.54
C LEU A 5 -9.62 -7.38 3.97
N VAL A 6 -9.25 -8.49 4.63
CA VAL A 6 -10.19 -9.41 5.26
C VAL A 6 -9.83 -9.49 6.73
N ALA A 7 -10.75 -9.06 7.59
CA ALA A 7 -10.60 -9.17 9.04
C ALA A 7 -10.79 -10.64 9.49
N GLU A 8 -10.31 -10.97 10.68
CA GLU A 8 -10.41 -12.33 11.27
C GLU A 8 -11.86 -12.84 11.33
N ASN A 9 -12.83 -11.95 11.53
CA ASN A 9 -14.25 -12.27 11.53
C ASN A 9 -14.87 -12.43 10.12
N GLY A 10 -14.04 -12.44 9.07
CA GLY A 10 -14.45 -12.55 7.67
C GLY A 10 -14.97 -11.25 7.04
N THR A 11 -15.06 -10.15 7.80
CA THR A 11 -15.50 -8.87 7.23
C THR A 11 -14.49 -8.36 6.22
N ARG A 12 -14.98 -7.94 5.05
CA ARG A 12 -14.17 -7.36 3.99
C ARG A 12 -14.17 -5.85 4.08
N TYR A 13 -12.99 -5.28 3.91
CA TYR A 13 -12.79 -3.84 3.80
C TYR A 13 -12.02 -3.53 2.51
N SER A 14 -12.15 -2.30 2.04
CA SER A 14 -11.32 -1.72 1.01
C SER A 14 -10.77 -0.39 1.52
N ALA A 15 -9.47 -0.19 1.38
CA ALA A 15 -8.85 1.10 1.59
C ALA A 15 -8.43 1.65 0.24
N VAL A 16 -8.98 2.79 -0.16
CA VAL A 16 -8.84 3.39 -1.48
C VAL A 16 -8.13 4.73 -1.36
N TRP A 17 -6.99 4.88 -2.02
CA TRP A 17 -6.44 6.20 -2.29
C TRP A 17 -7.26 6.85 -3.39
N GLY A 18 -7.80 8.02 -3.05
CA GLY A 18 -8.75 8.75 -3.87
C GLY A 18 -8.58 10.26 -3.76
N HIS A 19 -9.31 10.97 -4.60
CA HIS A 19 -9.23 12.43 -4.68
C HIS A 19 -10.41 13.13 -4.00
N SER A 20 -11.24 12.39 -3.25
CA SER A 20 -12.51 12.88 -2.72
C SER A 20 -12.38 14.02 -1.70
N PHE A 21 -11.24 14.12 -1.01
CA PHE A 21 -11.04 15.12 0.05
C PHE A 21 -10.00 16.19 -0.33
N ASP A 22 -8.85 15.79 -0.85
CA ASP A 22 -7.69 16.69 -1.05
C ASP A 22 -6.69 16.19 -2.11
N HIS A 23 -7.15 15.38 -3.07
CA HIS A 23 -6.31 14.66 -4.04
C HIS A 23 -5.39 13.56 -3.47
N TYR A 24 -5.32 13.37 -2.15
CA TYR A 24 -4.36 12.47 -1.51
C TYR A 24 -4.94 11.58 -0.39
N GLY A 25 -6.24 11.69 -0.10
CA GLY A 25 -6.90 10.96 0.98
C GLY A 25 -6.95 9.43 0.82
N LEU A 26 -6.97 8.74 1.96
CA LEU A 26 -7.25 7.31 2.07
C LEU A 26 -8.66 7.09 2.62
N GLU A 27 -9.52 6.48 1.82
CA GLU A 27 -10.92 6.20 2.17
C GLU A 27 -11.09 4.73 2.53
N ILE A 28 -11.75 4.43 3.64
CA ILE A 28 -11.99 3.05 4.08
C ILE A 28 -13.48 2.73 3.92
N PHE A 29 -13.78 1.66 3.19
CA PHE A 29 -15.12 1.17 2.95
C PHE A 29 -15.29 -0.25 3.48
N ARG A 30 -16.49 -0.55 4.01
CA ARG A 30 -16.84 -1.89 4.50
C ARG A 30 -17.40 -2.77 3.38
N GLU A 31 -16.62 -2.92 2.33
CA GLU A 31 -16.96 -3.72 1.15
C GLU A 31 -15.68 -4.19 0.44
N PRO A 32 -15.73 -5.27 -0.35
CA PRO A 32 -14.55 -5.73 -1.08
C PRO A 32 -14.06 -4.69 -2.09
N MET A 33 -12.74 -4.68 -2.34
CA MET A 33 -12.14 -3.80 -3.34
C MET A 33 -12.76 -3.96 -4.73
N SER A 34 -13.24 -5.15 -5.08
CA SER A 34 -13.92 -5.40 -6.35
C SER A 34 -15.17 -4.52 -6.57
N SER A 35 -15.80 -4.03 -5.51
CA SER A 35 -16.92 -3.08 -5.61
C SER A 35 -16.48 -1.66 -6.00
N ARG A 36 -15.17 -1.36 -5.88
CA ARG A 36 -14.56 -0.04 -6.13
C ARG A 36 -13.72 0.00 -7.40
N LEU A 37 -13.55 -1.13 -8.08
CA LEU A 37 -12.83 -1.24 -9.33
C LEU A 37 -13.80 -1.48 -10.48
N THR A 38 -13.51 -0.90 -11.64
CA THR A 38 -14.30 -1.07 -12.86
C THR A 38 -13.51 -1.83 -13.90
N MET A 39 -14.19 -2.67 -14.70
CA MET A 39 -13.60 -3.35 -15.86
C MET A 39 -12.34 -4.17 -15.50
N ILE A 40 -12.34 -4.83 -14.33
CA ILE A 40 -11.20 -5.59 -13.83
C ILE A 40 -10.72 -6.60 -14.89
N GLY A 41 -9.44 -6.53 -15.25
CA GLY A 41 -8.80 -7.42 -16.23
C GLY A 41 -9.19 -7.15 -17.69
N GLN A 42 -9.97 -6.11 -17.99
CA GLN A 42 -10.33 -5.72 -19.36
C GLN A 42 -9.40 -4.61 -19.89
N PRO A 43 -9.22 -4.47 -21.22
CA PRO A 43 -8.53 -3.34 -21.81
C PRO A 43 -9.12 -1.99 -21.33
N GLY A 44 -8.28 -1.11 -20.81
CA GLY A 44 -8.69 0.19 -20.27
C GLY A 44 -9.30 0.16 -18.87
N GLY A 45 -9.40 -1.02 -18.24
CA GLY A 45 -9.84 -1.18 -16.85
C GLY A 45 -8.70 -1.40 -15.86
N THR A 46 -9.04 -1.74 -14.61
CA THR A 46 -8.02 -2.02 -13.59
C THR A 46 -7.27 -3.32 -13.90
N PRO A 47 -5.92 -3.32 -13.92
CA PRO A 47 -5.15 -4.54 -14.14
C PRO A 47 -5.38 -5.54 -13.01
N ALA A 48 -5.55 -6.81 -13.37
CA ALA A 48 -5.59 -7.92 -12.42
C ALA A 48 -4.26 -8.69 -12.53
N VAL A 49 -3.45 -8.64 -11.48
CA VAL A 49 -2.15 -9.30 -11.44
C VAL A 49 -2.15 -10.32 -10.29
N GLU A 50 -2.02 -11.60 -10.61
CA GLU A 50 -1.93 -12.67 -9.63
C GLU A 50 -0.50 -12.74 -9.07
N VAL A 51 -0.33 -12.44 -7.78
CA VAL A 51 0.99 -12.37 -7.13
C VAL A 51 1.25 -13.51 -6.14
N THR A 52 0.31 -14.44 -5.97
CA THR A 52 0.36 -15.55 -5.00
C THR A 52 1.63 -16.41 -5.16
N GLY A 53 2.09 -16.63 -6.39
CA GLY A 53 3.32 -17.38 -6.68
C GLY A 53 4.61 -16.56 -6.68
N HIS A 54 4.54 -15.25 -6.46
CA HIS A 54 5.70 -14.37 -6.59
C HIS A 54 6.62 -14.48 -5.36
N PRO A 55 7.95 -14.68 -5.54
CA PRO A 55 8.88 -14.91 -4.42
C PRO A 55 8.83 -13.84 -3.33
N SER A 56 8.73 -12.55 -3.71
CA SER A 56 8.65 -11.43 -2.75
C SER A 56 7.40 -11.47 -1.86
N TRP A 57 6.32 -12.08 -2.34
CA TRP A 57 5.05 -12.19 -1.62
C TRP A 57 4.94 -13.46 -0.77
N SER A 58 5.83 -14.44 -0.98
CA SER A 58 5.76 -15.77 -0.37
C SER A 58 5.69 -15.77 1.16
N ARG A 59 6.26 -14.76 1.82
CA ARG A 59 6.26 -14.63 3.29
C ARG A 59 5.05 -13.88 3.86
N LEU A 60 4.19 -13.33 2.99
CA LEU A 60 3.01 -12.54 3.35
C LEU A 60 1.71 -13.25 2.94
N VAL A 61 1.72 -13.96 1.81
CA VAL A 61 0.53 -14.65 1.29
C VAL A 61 0.12 -15.80 2.22
N GLY A 62 -1.15 -15.81 2.61
CA GLY A 62 -1.71 -16.83 3.50
C GLY A 62 -1.28 -16.72 4.96
N VAL A 63 -0.52 -15.68 5.31
CA VAL A 63 -0.03 -15.44 6.67
C VAL A 63 -0.84 -14.30 7.31
N PRO A 64 -1.35 -14.47 8.55
CA PRO A 64 -2.01 -13.38 9.26
C PRO A 64 -1.09 -12.16 9.44
N LEU A 65 -1.64 -10.97 9.20
CA LEU A 65 -0.94 -9.72 9.52
C LEU A 65 -1.01 -9.49 11.02
N LEU A 66 0.14 -9.20 11.63
CA LEU A 66 0.28 -8.79 13.03
C LEU A 66 -0.14 -7.33 13.23
N GLY A 67 -0.07 -6.52 12.18
CA GLY A 67 -0.51 -5.14 12.20
C GLY A 67 -0.38 -4.49 10.84
N ALA A 68 -1.04 -3.34 10.70
CA ALA A 68 -0.88 -2.46 9.56
C ALA A 68 -0.90 -1.01 10.06
N ASP A 69 -0.04 -0.17 9.50
CA ASP A 69 0.06 1.24 9.84
C ASP A 69 0.07 2.10 8.57
N ILE A 70 -0.55 3.28 8.65
CA ILE A 70 -0.48 4.27 7.58
C ILE A 70 0.79 5.09 7.78
N LEU A 71 1.65 5.10 6.77
CA LEU A 71 2.79 6.00 6.71
C LEU A 71 2.34 7.31 6.08
N TRP A 72 2.59 8.39 6.80
CA TRP A 72 2.24 9.74 6.41
C TRP A 72 3.49 10.50 6.00
N SER A 73 3.39 11.26 4.93
CA SER A 73 4.35 12.30 4.56
C SER A 73 3.72 13.67 4.75
N GLU A 74 4.55 14.71 4.78
CA GLU A 74 4.12 16.10 4.81
C GLU A 74 4.36 16.72 3.42
N SER A 75 3.34 17.34 2.85
CA SER A 75 3.48 18.08 1.60
C SER A 75 4.22 19.40 1.83
N VAL A 76 4.63 20.06 0.74
CA VAL A 76 5.23 21.41 0.80
C VAL A 76 4.29 22.43 1.48
N ASP A 77 2.98 22.20 1.39
CA ASP A 77 1.96 23.06 1.99
C ASP A 77 1.57 22.63 3.43
N GLY A 78 2.30 21.69 4.04
CA GLY A 78 2.06 21.20 5.40
C GLY A 78 0.91 20.20 5.54
N LEU A 79 0.39 19.68 4.43
CA LEU A 79 -0.69 18.68 4.45
C LEU A 79 -0.12 17.28 4.70
N ARG A 80 -0.73 16.54 5.63
CA ARG A 80 -0.37 15.14 5.88
C ARG A 80 -1.02 14.23 4.85
N ILE A 81 -0.19 13.55 4.07
CA ILE A 81 -0.59 12.67 2.97
C ILE A 81 -0.29 11.20 3.33
N PRO A 82 -1.25 10.28 3.23
CA PRO A 82 -1.01 8.86 3.41
C PRO A 82 -0.26 8.30 2.19
N VAL A 83 1.06 8.13 2.30
CA VAL A 83 1.92 7.71 1.19
C VAL A 83 2.08 6.20 1.07
N ALA A 84 1.89 5.47 2.18
CA ALA A 84 1.94 4.02 2.16
C ALA A 84 1.12 3.39 3.29
N VAL A 85 0.77 2.12 3.11
CA VAL A 85 0.32 1.25 4.20
C VAL A 85 1.42 0.21 4.45
N GLU A 86 2.02 0.24 5.63
CA GLU A 86 2.90 -0.82 6.12
C GLU A 86 2.04 -2.03 6.51
N LEU A 87 2.47 -3.22 6.09
CA LEU A 87 1.89 -4.51 6.43
C LEU A 87 2.96 -5.33 7.15
N ARG A 88 2.68 -5.71 8.40
CA ARG A 88 3.59 -6.51 9.23
C ARG A 88 3.07 -7.92 9.40
N ALA A 89 3.89 -8.90 9.07
CA ALA A 89 3.65 -10.32 9.31
C ALA A 89 4.80 -10.91 10.15
N PRO A 90 4.66 -12.11 10.73
CA PRO A 90 5.69 -12.70 11.61
C PRO A 90 7.10 -12.76 11.02
N ALA A 91 7.22 -12.96 9.70
CA ALA A 91 8.51 -13.18 9.03
C ALA A 91 8.84 -12.13 7.94
N ALA A 92 8.00 -11.10 7.78
CA ALA A 92 8.16 -10.11 6.72
C ALA A 92 7.38 -8.82 6.99
N THR A 93 7.90 -7.73 6.43
CA THR A 93 7.21 -6.45 6.33
C THR A 93 7.13 -6.07 4.84
N ALA A 94 6.02 -5.49 4.43
CA ALA A 94 5.89 -4.86 3.12
C ALA A 94 5.16 -3.53 3.23
N TRP A 95 5.31 -2.71 2.20
CA TRP A 95 4.60 -1.44 2.08
C TRP A 95 3.84 -1.41 0.77
N LEU A 96 2.57 -1.04 0.84
CA LEU A 96 1.77 -0.68 -0.33
C LEU A 96 1.83 0.83 -0.46
N VAL A 97 2.61 1.28 -1.44
CA VAL A 97 2.97 2.67 -1.65
C VAL A 97 2.14 3.22 -2.80
N VAL A 98 1.61 4.44 -2.65
CA VAL A 98 1.11 5.18 -3.80
C VAL A 98 2.29 5.77 -4.55
N GLY A 99 2.60 5.20 -5.70
CA GLY A 99 3.73 5.62 -6.50
C GLY A 99 3.93 4.80 -7.75
N ARG A 100 4.70 5.38 -8.67
CA ARG A 100 5.05 4.79 -9.96
C ARG A 100 6.51 5.02 -10.31
N PRO A 101 7.12 4.16 -11.15
CA PRO A 101 8.42 4.45 -11.76
C PRO A 101 8.38 5.79 -12.50
N VAL A 102 9.49 6.53 -12.46
CA VAL A 102 9.64 7.79 -13.22
C VAL A 102 9.67 7.51 -14.73
N GLU A 103 10.28 6.40 -15.13
CA GLU A 103 10.44 5.99 -16.52
C GLU A 103 10.10 4.50 -16.71
N TRP A 104 9.81 4.12 -17.96
CA TRP A 104 9.66 2.73 -18.39
C TRP A 104 10.67 2.40 -19.50
N PRO A 105 11.51 1.36 -19.34
CA PRO A 105 11.61 0.46 -18.19
C PRO A 105 12.12 1.16 -16.91
N PRO A 106 11.80 0.66 -15.71
CA PRO A 106 12.19 1.31 -14.46
C PRO A 106 13.71 1.41 -14.31
N ASP A 107 14.20 2.59 -13.92
CA ASP A 107 15.62 2.87 -13.69
C ASP A 107 15.97 3.03 -12.20
N GLY A 108 15.00 2.76 -11.33
CA GLY A 108 15.13 2.89 -9.87
C GLY A 108 14.63 4.22 -9.30
N ARG A 109 14.24 5.20 -10.13
CA ARG A 109 13.58 6.43 -9.66
C ARG A 109 12.06 6.25 -9.60
N PHE A 110 11.42 6.82 -8.58
CA PHE A 110 9.97 6.72 -8.37
C PHE A 110 9.35 8.07 -8.03
N TYR A 111 8.12 8.27 -8.50
CA TYR A 111 7.23 9.32 -8.01
C TYR A 111 6.31 8.73 -6.96
N LEU A 112 6.23 9.37 -5.80
CA LEU A 112 5.21 9.08 -4.79
C LEU A 112 3.95 9.89 -5.03
N ALA A 113 2.87 9.50 -4.36
CA ALA A 113 1.57 10.16 -4.41
C ALA A 113 0.98 10.23 -5.84
N THR A 114 1.16 9.15 -6.60
CA THR A 114 0.56 8.97 -7.93
C THR A 114 -0.64 8.03 -7.89
N ASP A 115 -1.24 7.80 -9.05
CA ASP A 115 -2.40 6.93 -9.29
C ASP A 115 -2.03 5.46 -9.59
N ASP A 116 -0.80 5.03 -9.24
CA ASP A 116 -0.34 3.63 -9.30
C ASP A 116 0.10 3.11 -7.92
N VAL A 117 -0.04 1.79 -7.70
CA VAL A 117 0.40 1.12 -6.46
C VAL A 117 1.72 0.42 -6.73
N MET A 118 2.71 0.72 -5.90
CA MET A 118 3.97 -0.01 -5.82
C MET A 118 4.01 -0.83 -4.53
N ALA A 119 4.39 -2.11 -4.64
CA ALA A 119 4.67 -2.94 -3.48
C ALA A 119 6.18 -2.98 -3.19
N VAL A 120 6.55 -2.63 -1.97
CA VAL A 120 7.94 -2.62 -1.47
C VAL A 120 8.10 -3.71 -0.41
N PHE A 121 9.17 -4.51 -0.49
CA PHE A 121 9.35 -5.70 0.37
C PHE A 121 10.62 -5.66 1.22
N THR A 122 11.44 -4.61 1.08
CA THR A 122 12.69 -4.49 1.84
C THR A 122 12.79 -3.11 2.47
N HIS A 123 13.35 -3.06 3.68
CA HIS A 123 13.61 -1.80 4.36
C HIS A 123 14.60 -0.92 3.59
N GLU A 124 15.60 -1.54 2.94
CA GLU A 124 16.55 -0.82 2.08
C GLU A 124 15.83 -0.09 0.95
N PHE A 125 14.93 -0.77 0.24
CA PHE A 125 14.20 -0.15 -0.86
C PHE A 125 13.17 0.86 -0.36
N ALA A 126 12.50 0.58 0.78
CA ALA A 126 11.63 1.54 1.46
C ALA A 126 12.36 2.85 1.76
N GLY A 127 13.57 2.77 2.32
CA GLY A 127 14.42 3.94 2.56
C GLY A 127 14.84 4.63 1.25
N ALA A 128 15.21 3.87 0.23
CA ALA A 128 15.61 4.42 -1.08
C ALA A 128 14.49 5.20 -1.78
N VAL A 129 13.23 4.78 -1.61
CA VAL A 129 12.06 5.50 -2.17
C VAL A 129 11.52 6.58 -1.24
N GLY A 130 12.20 6.88 -0.13
CA GLY A 130 11.85 7.96 0.78
C GLY A 130 10.68 7.68 1.72
N LEU A 131 10.36 6.40 1.98
CA LEU A 131 9.40 6.07 3.03
C LEU A 131 10.03 6.34 4.40
N PRO A 132 9.28 6.93 5.35
CA PRO A 132 9.76 7.06 6.71
C PRO A 132 10.04 5.67 7.29
N PRO A 133 11.00 5.54 8.22
CA PRO A 133 11.18 4.29 8.95
C PRO A 133 9.83 3.92 9.57
N GLY A 134 9.37 2.70 9.32
CA GLY A 134 8.06 2.22 9.79
C GLY A 134 7.90 2.45 11.29
N SER A 135 6.65 2.54 11.75
CA SER A 135 6.31 2.65 13.17
C SER A 135 6.63 1.33 13.87
N GLY A 136 7.92 1.07 14.06
CA GLY A 136 8.40 0.17 15.09
C GLY A 136 7.99 0.77 16.41
N ARG A 137 6.77 0.45 16.87
CA ARG A 137 6.43 0.49 18.29
C ARG A 137 7.38 -0.50 18.95
N THR A 138 8.54 0.01 19.33
CA THR A 138 9.19 -0.46 20.55
C THR A 138 8.25 -0.04 21.65
N ASP A 139 7.60 -1.00 22.29
CA ASP A 139 6.93 -0.75 23.55
C ASP A 139 7.99 -0.18 24.50
N ARG A 140 8.04 1.15 24.63
CA ARG A 140 8.58 1.79 25.81
C ARG A 140 7.44 1.88 26.81
N GLU A 141 7.36 0.85 27.62
CA GLU A 141 6.89 1.02 29.00
C GLU A 141 7.89 1.96 29.70
N GLU A 142 7.40 3.14 30.12
CA GLU A 142 7.82 3.82 31.35
C GLU A 142 6.57 4.37 32.03
#